data_AF-A0A924CGK2-F1
#
_entry.id   AF-A0A924CGK2-F1
#
_cell.length_a   1.000
_cell.length_b   1.000
_cell.length_c   1.000
_cell.angle_alpha   90.00
_cell.angle_beta   90.00
_cell.angle_gamma   90.00
#
_symmetry.space_group_name_H-M   'P 1'
#
loop_
_entity.id
_entity.type
_entity.pdbx_description
1 polymer ?
#
loop_
_entity_poly.entity_id
_entity_poly.type
_entity_poly.pdbx_seq_one_letter_code
_entity_poly.pdbx_strand_id
1 'polypeptide(L)'
;MKEEKKILHKLSIELVKLQKEIIASDLKLLVILEGRDAAGKDGTIKRITKHLSPRETKVVALGKPSDRQSLEWYFQRYVVHLP
;
A
#
# COMPACT_ATOMS: atom_id res chain seq x y z
N MET A 1 12.46 10.27 -20.43
CA MET A 1 10.98 10.39 -20.29
C MET A 1 10.17 9.31 -21.01
N LYS A 2 10.34 9.04 -22.33
CA LYS A 2 9.56 7.97 -23.01
C LYS A 2 9.89 6.56 -22.48
N GLU A 3 11.17 6.27 -22.27
CA GLU A 3 11.62 4.93 -21.82
C GLU A 3 11.18 4.62 -20.39
N GLU A 4 11.33 5.57 -19.48
CA GLU A 4 10.85 5.46 -18.09
C GLU A 4 9.34 5.16 -18.02
N LYS A 5 8.52 5.85 -18.83
CA LYS A 5 7.07 5.57 -18.89
C LYS A 5 6.79 4.14 -19.37
N LYS A 6 7.57 3.62 -20.32
CA LYS A 6 7.46 2.25 -20.83
C LYS A 6 7.84 1.23 -19.76
N ILE A 7 8.92 1.48 -19.00
CA ILE A 7 9.33 0.64 -17.88
C ILE A 7 8.24 0.62 -16.80
N LEU A 8 7.76 1.79 -16.38
CA LEU A 8 6.72 1.88 -15.35
C LEU A 8 5.41 1.24 -15.79
N HIS A 9 5.09 1.27 -17.09
CA HIS A 9 3.91 0.57 -17.62
C HIS A 9 4.09 -0.95 -17.53
N LYS A 10 5.26 -1.49 -17.91
CA LYS A 10 5.59 -2.91 -17.74
C LYS A 10 5.50 -3.34 -16.27
N LEU A 11 6.08 -2.55 -15.36
CA LEU A 11 6.00 -2.82 -13.92
C LEU A 11 4.55 -2.80 -13.40
N SER A 12 3.69 -1.95 -13.96
CA SER A 12 2.26 -1.94 -13.60
C SER A 12 1.56 -3.25 -13.99
N ILE A 13 1.95 -3.85 -15.13
CA ILE A 13 1.43 -5.17 -15.55
C ILE A 13 1.91 -6.25 -14.59
N GLU A 14 3.20 -6.24 -14.22
CA GLU A 14 3.75 -7.23 -13.28
C GLU A 14 3.13 -7.11 -11.88
N LEU A 15 2.82 -5.89 -11.42
CA LEU A 15 2.08 -5.69 -10.16
C LEU A 15 0.69 -6.34 -10.17
N VAL A 16 -0.03 -6.26 -11.29
CA VAL A 16 -1.34 -6.92 -11.42
C VAL A 16 -1.21 -8.45 -11.42
N LYS A 17 -0.17 -8.99 -12.07
CA LYS A 17 0.11 -10.43 -12.02
C LYS A 17 0.45 -10.88 -10.60
N LEU A 18 1.30 -10.14 -9.91
CA LEU A 18 1.64 -10.39 -8.51
C LEU A 18 0.40 -10.39 -7.61
N GLN A 19 -0.50 -9.40 -7.76
CA GLN A 19 -1.75 -9.36 -6.98
C GLN A 19 -2.59 -10.63 -7.22
N LYS A 20 -2.71 -11.08 -8.47
CA LYS A 20 -3.46 -12.30 -8.80
C LYS A 20 -2.83 -13.54 -8.17
N GLU A 21 -1.50 -13.63 -8.19
CA GLU A 21 -0.78 -14.78 -7.62
C GLU A 21 -0.88 -14.83 -6.09
N ILE A 22 -0.78 -13.67 -5.42
CA ILE A 22 -0.98 -13.55 -3.97
C ILE A 22 -2.38 -14.05 -3.59
N ILE A 23 -3.42 -13.59 -4.29
CA ILE A 23 -4.80 -14.01 -4.04
C ILE A 23 -4.99 -15.51 -4.31
N ALA A 24 -4.48 -16.00 -5.44
CA ALA A 24 -4.62 -17.41 -5.81
C ALA A 24 -3.90 -18.35 -4.84
N SER A 25 -2.86 -17.86 -4.16
CA SER A 25 -2.04 -18.62 -3.21
C SER A 25 -2.42 -18.39 -1.75
N ASP A 26 -3.50 -17.65 -1.48
CA ASP A 26 -3.94 -17.25 -0.12
C ASP A 26 -2.81 -16.58 0.70
N LEU A 27 -1.95 -15.82 0.02
CA LEU A 27 -0.85 -15.09 0.64
C LEU A 27 -1.31 -13.69 1.07
N LYS A 28 -0.56 -13.13 2.03
CA LYS A 28 -0.80 -11.81 2.59
C LYS A 28 0.40 -10.90 2.32
N LEU A 29 0.15 -9.71 1.77
CA LEU A 29 1.18 -8.71 1.47
C LEU A 29 0.91 -7.41 2.21
N LEU A 30 1.86 -7.01 3.06
CA LEU A 30 1.90 -5.71 3.72
C LEU A 30 3.04 -4.88 3.15
N VAL A 31 2.74 -3.64 2.74
CA VAL A 31 3.74 -2.67 2.30
C VAL A 31 3.66 -1.45 3.21
N ILE A 32 4.76 -1.13 3.88
CA ILE A 32 4.90 0.06 4.74
C ILE A 32 5.75 1.09 3.99
N LEU A 33 5.24 2.32 3.86
CA LEU A 33 5.93 3.42 3.21
C LEU A 33 6.18 4.54 4.21
N GLU A 34 7.43 4.68 4.61
CA GLU A 34 7.90 5.72 5.53
C GLU A 34 8.85 6.70 4.82
N GLY A 35 8.97 7.90 5.36
CA GLY A 35 9.84 8.94 4.82
C GLY A 35 9.48 10.33 5.30
N ARG A 36 10.36 11.30 5.03
CA ARG A 36 10.12 12.71 5.40
C ARG A 36 8.95 13.30 4.61
N ASP A 37 8.49 14.46 5.05
CA ASP A 37 7.53 15.26 4.29
C ASP A 37 8.10 15.59 2.91
N ALA A 38 7.23 15.62 1.90
CA ALA A 38 7.57 15.76 0.49
C ALA A 38 8.48 14.68 -0.13
N ALA A 39 8.78 13.57 0.56
CA ALA A 39 9.58 12.46 0.00
C ALA A 39 8.88 11.65 -1.12
N GLY A 40 7.62 11.98 -1.47
CA GLY A 40 6.89 11.35 -2.57
C GLY A 40 6.05 10.12 -2.21
N LYS A 41 5.80 9.87 -0.91
CA LYS A 41 5.01 8.71 -0.42
C LYS A 41 3.65 8.57 -1.11
N ASP A 42 2.87 9.66 -1.15
CA ASP A 42 1.53 9.65 -1.77
C ASP A 42 1.56 9.38 -3.27
N GLY A 43 2.56 9.90 -3.97
CA GLY A 43 2.76 9.65 -5.39
C GLY A 43 3.05 8.17 -5.66
N THR A 44 3.90 7.58 -4.82
CA THR A 44 4.24 6.15 -4.88
C THR A 44 3.02 5.27 -4.58
N ILE A 45 2.25 5.57 -3.52
CA ILE A 45 0.99 4.85 -3.21
C ILE A 45 0.07 4.89 -4.42
N LYS A 46 -0.23 6.09 -4.93
CA LYS A 46 -1.10 6.28 -6.10
C LYS A 46 -0.60 5.52 -7.31
N ARG A 47 0.71 5.43 -7.51
CA ARG A 47 1.28 4.72 -8.66
C ARG A 47 1.13 3.20 -8.52
N ILE A 48 1.42 2.65 -7.35
CA ILE A 48 1.29 1.22 -7.05
C ILE A 48 -0.17 0.79 -7.18
N THR A 49 -1.09 1.54 -6.60
CA THR A 49 -2.50 1.14 -6.52
C THR A 49 -3.32 1.46 -7.78
N LYS A 50 -2.79 2.29 -8.70
CA LYS A 50 -3.50 2.80 -9.89
C LYS A 50 -4.23 1.72 -10.71
N HIS A 51 -3.63 0.54 -10.85
CA HIS A 51 -4.11 -0.54 -11.70
C HIS A 51 -4.50 -1.81 -10.93
N LEU A 52 -4.39 -1.78 -9.60
CA LEU A 52 -4.76 -2.91 -8.75
C LEU A 52 -6.27 -2.88 -8.46
N SER A 53 -6.86 -4.05 -8.18
CA SER A 53 -8.26 -4.13 -7.76
C SER A 53 -8.46 -3.38 -6.44
N PRO A 54 -9.37 -2.39 -6.34
CA PRO A 54 -9.64 -1.68 -5.09
C PRO A 54 -10.37 -2.56 -4.06
N ARG A 55 -10.96 -3.68 -4.48
CA ARG A 55 -11.58 -4.65 -3.55
C ARG A 55 -10.54 -5.47 -2.80
N GLU A 56 -9.41 -5.73 -3.45
CA GLU A 56 -8.33 -6.61 -2.96
C GLU A 56 -7.10 -5.81 -2.48
N THR A 57 -7.19 -4.48 -2.49
CA THR A 57 -6.12 -3.57 -2.07
C THR A 57 -6.65 -2.56 -1.08
N LYS A 58 -6.07 -2.55 0.13
CA LYS A 58 -6.40 -1.60 1.18
C LYS A 58 -5.26 -0.60 1.35
N VAL A 59 -5.56 0.70 1.22
CA VAL A 59 -4.64 1.78 1.59
C VAL A 59 -5.05 2.32 2.95
N VAL A 60 -4.11 2.37 3.89
CA VAL A 60 -4.36 2.84 5.25
C VAL A 60 -3.46 4.02 5.56
N ALA A 61 -4.08 5.16 5.84
CA ALA A 61 -3.41 6.36 6.32
C ALA A 61 -4.04 6.74 7.66
N LEU A 62 -3.38 6.39 8.76
CA LEU A 62 -3.87 6.71 10.09
C LEU A 62 -3.49 8.14 10.46
N GLY A 63 -4.47 8.91 10.93
CA GLY A 63 -4.22 10.20 11.55
C GLY A 63 -3.61 10.07 12.95
N LYS A 64 -3.50 11.21 13.64
CA LYS A 64 -3.13 11.26 15.07
C LYS A 64 -4.02 10.27 15.86
N PRO A 65 -3.45 9.49 16.82
CA PRO A 65 -4.26 8.63 17.66
C PRO A 65 -5.31 9.44 18.44
N SER A 66 -6.48 8.86 18.65
CA SER A 66 -7.48 9.41 19.58
C SER A 66 -7.00 9.28 21.03
N ASP A 67 -7.66 9.97 21.96
CA ASP A 67 -7.35 9.87 23.39
C ASP A 67 -7.41 8.42 23.88
N ARG A 68 -8.44 7.68 23.44
CA ARG A 68 -8.57 6.24 23.72
C ARG A 68 -7.42 5.43 23.11
N GLN A 69 -7.10 5.62 21.83
CA GLN A 69 -6.02 4.89 21.16
C GLN A 69 -4.64 5.16 21.78
N SER A 70 -4.46 6.33 22.39
CA SER A 70 -3.20 6.71 23.04
C SER A 70 -2.99 5.99 24.38
N LEU A 71 -4.05 5.43 24.98
CA LEU A 71 -4.01 4.63 26.20
C LEU A 71 -3.98 3.12 25.92
N GLU A 72 -4.34 2.72 24.70
CA GLU A 72 -4.27 1.34 24.24
C GLU A 72 -2.83 0.94 23.90
N TRP A 73 -2.61 -0.37 23.68
CA TRP A 73 -1.33 -0.84 23.19
C TRP A 73 -1.03 -0.20 21.82
N TYR A 74 0.16 0.38 21.65
CA TYR A 74 0.52 1.16 20.44
C TYR A 74 0.19 0.43 19.13
N PHE A 75 0.45 -0.88 19.04
CA PHE A 75 0.21 -1.65 17.83
C PHE A 75 -1.26 -2.02 17.60
N GLN A 76 -2.12 -1.90 18.62
CA GLN A 76 -3.53 -2.28 18.54
C GLN A 76 -4.27 -1.56 17.42
N ARG A 77 -4.00 -0.26 17.23
CA ARG A 77 -4.59 0.53 16.14
C ARG A 77 -4.09 0.14 14.74
N TYR A 78 -2.99 -0.59 14.62
CA TYR A 78 -2.43 -1.01 13.33
C TYR A 78 -2.81 -2.45 12.99
N VAL A 79 -2.86 -3.35 13.98
CA VAL A 79 -3.15 -4.78 13.78
C VAL A 79 -4.51 -5.01 13.12
N VAL A 80 -5.50 -4.18 13.44
CA VAL A 80 -6.84 -4.22 12.81
C VAL A 80 -6.84 -3.94 11.31
N HIS A 81 -5.72 -3.47 10.76
CA HIS A 81 -5.54 -3.17 9.35
C HIS A 81 -4.69 -4.20 8.59
N LEU A 82 -4.11 -5.19 9.27
CA LEU A 82 -3.28 -6.20 8.63
C LEU A 82 -4.12 -7.07 7.67
N PRO A 83 -3.53 -7.50 6.54
CA PRO A 83 -4.15 -8.48 5.64
C PRO A 83 -4.24 -9.87 6.25
#